data_AF-A0A452XGG5-F1
#
_entry.id   AF-A0A452XGG5-F1
#
_cell.length_a   1.000
_cell.length_b   1.000
_cell.length_c   1.000
_cell.angle_alpha   90.00
_cell.angle_beta   90.00
_cell.angle_gamma   90.00
#
_symmetry.space_group_name_H-M   'P 1'
#
loop_
_entity.id
_entity.type
_entity.pdbx_description
1 polymer ?
#
loop_
_entity_poly.entity_id
_entity_poly.type
_entity_poly.pdbx_seq_one_letter_code
_entity_poly.pdbx_strand_id
1 'polypeptide(L)'
;MKLTFSHFFSKYPMDWRYLEIYDDTKDPCGLMYYKGIYHNFYQYNSHCALWCWGDITWGHSVSTDLVNWIQLEPVIEPDNPSDIDGCWTGSATILSGGQPVILYTGGSRDKCQVPNLVLPKNPSDPYLREWTKTGNNPVIQPVVPGLNRSQFRDPTTGWIGPDGLWRIAVGAC
;
A
#
# COMPACT_ATOMS: atom_id res chain seq x y z
N MET A 1 -37.96 -11.74 -12.87
CA MET A 1 -38.24 -12.38 -11.56
C MET A 1 -36.98 -12.22 -10.71
N LYS A 2 -37.00 -11.32 -9.72
CA LYS A 2 -35.86 -11.03 -8.83
C LYS A 2 -35.80 -12.09 -7.74
N LEU A 3 -34.66 -12.77 -7.58
CA LEU A 3 -34.40 -13.66 -6.46
C LEU A 3 -33.64 -12.87 -5.38
N THR A 4 -34.23 -12.75 -4.20
CA THR A 4 -33.62 -12.18 -3.00
C THR A 4 -32.96 -13.29 -2.17
N PHE A 5 -31.67 -13.14 -1.89
CA PHE A 5 -30.88 -14.03 -1.03
C PHE A 5 -31.02 -13.57 0.43
N SER A 6 -31.81 -14.27 1.26
CA SER A 6 -31.92 -13.95 2.69
C SER A 6 -31.80 -15.16 3.63
N HIS A 7 -31.29 -16.31 3.17
CA HIS A 7 -31.43 -17.56 3.94
C HIS A 7 -30.15 -18.24 4.43
N PHE A 8 -28.99 -17.57 4.48
CA PHE A 8 -27.72 -18.23 4.83
C PHE A 8 -27.01 -17.78 6.14
N PHE A 9 -27.53 -16.82 6.90
CA PHE A 9 -26.76 -16.19 7.99
C PHE A 9 -27.13 -16.56 9.45
N SER A 10 -27.81 -17.68 9.72
CA SER A 10 -28.30 -17.96 11.10
C SER A 10 -27.46 -18.90 11.98
N LYS A 11 -26.25 -19.36 11.57
CA LYS A 11 -25.59 -20.49 12.26
C LYS A 11 -24.25 -20.25 12.98
N TYR A 12 -23.62 -19.08 12.90
CA TYR A 12 -22.37 -18.82 13.63
C TYR A 12 -22.35 -17.40 14.19
N PRO A 13 -22.42 -17.20 15.52
CA PRO A 13 -22.15 -15.90 16.11
C PRO A 13 -20.62 -15.73 16.20
N MET A 14 -20.04 -14.90 15.34
CA MET A 14 -18.64 -14.49 15.42
C MET A 14 -18.56 -12.96 15.47
N ASP A 15 -18.06 -12.45 16.58
CA ASP A 15 -17.75 -11.05 16.87
C ASP A 15 -16.26 -10.79 16.61
N TRP A 16 -15.95 -10.01 15.57
CA TRP A 16 -14.65 -9.37 15.30
C TRP A 16 -14.80 -8.05 14.49
N ARG A 17 -15.89 -7.31 14.67
CA ARG A 17 -16.12 -5.93 14.19
C ARG A 17 -15.48 -5.57 12.82
N TYR A 18 -16.18 -5.99 11.76
CA TYR A 18 -16.30 -5.32 10.46
C TYR A 18 -15.01 -4.74 9.82
N LEU A 19 -14.22 -5.60 9.17
CA LEU A 19 -13.82 -5.32 7.79
C LEU A 19 -14.96 -5.79 6.89
N GLU A 20 -15.40 -4.96 5.95
CA GLU A 20 -16.60 -5.21 5.17
C GLU A 20 -16.50 -6.51 4.35
N ILE A 21 -17.66 -7.16 4.18
CA ILE A 21 -17.83 -8.57 3.76
C ILE A 21 -17.54 -8.79 2.25
N TYR A 22 -16.75 -7.92 1.63
CA TYR A 22 -16.24 -8.06 0.26
C TYR A 22 -14.75 -7.75 0.11
N ASP A 23 -14.02 -7.53 1.19
CA ASP A 23 -12.64 -7.04 1.10
C ASP A 23 -11.62 -8.18 1.14
N ASP A 24 -10.91 -8.38 0.03
CA ASP A 24 -9.71 -9.19 0.01
C ASP A 24 -8.51 -8.37 0.50
N THR A 25 -8.51 -8.02 1.80
CA THR A 25 -7.36 -7.37 2.42
C THR A 25 -6.23 -8.38 2.56
N LYS A 26 -5.10 -8.06 1.90
CA LYS A 26 -3.94 -8.95 1.85
C LYS A 26 -2.79 -8.39 2.66
N ASP A 27 -1.67 -8.11 2.00
CA ASP A 27 -0.42 -7.85 2.66
C ASP A 27 -0.49 -6.53 3.43
N PRO A 28 -0.01 -6.50 4.69
CA PRO A 28 0.16 -5.25 5.40
C PRO A 28 1.24 -4.42 4.69
N CYS A 29 0.92 -3.16 4.45
CA CYS A 29 1.76 -2.20 3.75
C CYS A 29 2.09 -1.03 4.68
N GLY A 30 3.34 -0.57 4.66
CA GLY A 30 3.70 0.75 5.17
C GLY A 30 3.27 1.12 6.61
N LEU A 31 3.14 0.15 7.53
CA LEU A 31 2.78 0.42 8.93
C LEU A 31 3.73 1.47 9.54
N MET A 32 3.18 2.55 10.09
CA MET A 32 3.99 3.61 10.69
C MET A 32 3.28 4.32 11.84
N TYR A 33 4.06 5.00 12.67
CA TYR A 33 3.56 5.88 13.70
C TYR A 33 3.96 7.32 13.39
N TYR A 34 2.98 8.21 13.27
CA TYR A 34 3.17 9.60 12.89
C TYR A 34 2.26 10.52 13.72
N LYS A 35 2.84 11.56 14.32
CA LYS A 35 2.12 12.59 15.11
C LYS A 35 1.10 12.05 16.13
N GLY A 36 1.43 10.93 16.80
CA GLY A 36 0.55 10.36 17.83
C GLY A 36 -0.42 9.29 17.33
N ILE A 37 -0.39 8.98 16.03
CA ILE A 37 -1.36 8.08 15.37
C ILE A 37 -0.60 6.96 14.65
N TYR A 38 -1.10 5.74 14.80
CA TYR A 38 -0.69 4.59 14.01
C TYR A 38 -1.44 4.59 12.68
N HIS A 39 -0.71 4.44 11.58
CA HIS A 39 -1.25 4.30 10.23
C HIS A 39 -0.96 2.88 9.75
N ASN A 40 -2.00 2.16 9.37
CA ASN A 40 -1.92 0.85 8.74
C ASN A 40 -2.43 0.97 7.31
N PHE A 41 -1.57 0.62 6.35
CA PHE A 41 -1.99 0.47 4.96
C PHE A 41 -2.02 -1.01 4.61
N TYR A 42 -2.76 -1.35 3.57
CA TYR A 42 -2.87 -2.73 3.13
C TYR A 42 -3.32 -2.78 1.68
N GLN A 43 -2.97 -3.85 0.98
CA GLN A 43 -3.50 -4.08 -0.37
C GLN A 43 -5.01 -4.26 -0.30
N TYR A 44 -5.72 -3.51 -1.14
CA TYR A 44 -7.16 -3.41 -1.18
C TYR A 44 -7.67 -3.48 -2.62
N ASN A 45 -8.76 -4.20 -2.85
CA ASN A 45 -9.46 -4.24 -4.13
C ASN A 45 -10.93 -3.88 -3.90
N SER A 46 -11.35 -2.71 -4.37
CA SER A 46 -12.71 -2.19 -4.20
C SER A 46 -13.74 -2.81 -5.15
N HIS A 47 -13.29 -3.57 -6.16
CA HIS A 47 -14.13 -4.07 -7.25
C HIS A 47 -14.43 -5.57 -7.16
N CYS A 48 -13.70 -6.32 -6.33
CA CYS A 48 -13.72 -7.77 -6.35
C CYS A 48 -13.25 -8.36 -5.01
N ALA A 49 -14.05 -9.26 -4.43
CA ALA A 49 -13.70 -10.02 -3.21
C ALA A 49 -12.72 -11.19 -3.48
N LEU A 50 -12.25 -11.32 -4.72
CA LEU A 50 -11.24 -12.29 -5.15
C LEU A 50 -10.06 -11.52 -5.75
N TRP A 51 -8.88 -12.13 -5.80
CA TRP A 51 -7.70 -11.53 -6.44
C TRP A 51 -7.94 -11.33 -7.94
N CYS A 52 -8.47 -10.16 -8.29
CA CYS A 52 -8.68 -9.68 -9.64
C CYS A 52 -7.45 -8.85 -10.03
N TRP A 53 -6.67 -9.32 -11.00
CA TRP A 53 -5.47 -8.64 -11.50
C TRP A 53 -5.85 -7.29 -12.13
N GLY A 54 -5.17 -6.21 -11.75
CA GLY A 54 -5.27 -4.89 -12.41
C GLY A 54 -5.71 -3.72 -11.52
N ASP A 55 -6.45 -3.97 -10.42
CA ASP A 55 -7.08 -2.91 -9.63
C ASP A 55 -6.62 -2.89 -8.15
N ILE A 56 -5.39 -3.32 -7.88
CA ILE A 56 -4.86 -3.31 -6.51
C ILE A 56 -4.57 -1.85 -6.12
N THR A 57 -5.23 -1.39 -5.07
CA THR A 57 -5.05 -0.09 -4.41
C THR A 57 -4.50 -0.28 -3.01
N TRP A 58 -4.14 0.80 -2.32
CA TRP A 58 -3.81 0.76 -0.90
C TRP A 58 -4.97 1.33 -0.07
N GLY A 59 -5.60 0.47 0.73
CA GLY A 59 -6.50 0.87 1.79
C GLY A 59 -5.73 1.51 2.96
N HIS A 60 -6.44 2.27 3.78
CA HIS A 60 -5.84 3.01 4.89
C HIS A 60 -6.74 2.98 6.13
N SER A 61 -6.17 2.59 7.26
CA SER A 61 -6.81 2.76 8.56
C SER A 61 -5.86 3.43 9.54
N VAL A 62 -6.42 4.17 10.50
CA VAL A 62 -5.67 4.82 11.58
C VAL A 62 -6.15 4.37 12.95
N SER A 63 -5.24 4.36 13.92
CA SER A 63 -5.53 3.98 15.30
C SER A 63 -4.67 4.77 16.27
N THR A 64 -5.13 4.93 17.51
CA THR A 64 -4.35 5.50 18.62
C THR A 64 -3.84 4.42 19.59
N ASP A 65 -4.30 3.17 19.46
CA ASP A 65 -4.02 2.09 20.41
C ASP A 65 -3.68 0.74 19.74
N LEU A 66 -3.60 0.70 18.41
CA LEU A 66 -3.39 -0.50 17.57
C LEU A 66 -4.52 -1.54 17.65
N VAL A 67 -5.62 -1.23 18.34
CA VAL A 67 -6.75 -2.15 18.56
C VAL A 67 -8.02 -1.61 17.90
N ASN A 68 -8.33 -0.34 18.12
CA ASN A 68 -9.48 0.34 17.55
C ASN A 68 -9.05 1.12 16.32
N TRP A 69 -9.57 0.73 15.15
CA TRP A 69 -9.19 1.29 13.86
C TRP A 69 -10.33 2.11 13.24
N ILE A 70 -9.98 3.26 12.68
CA ILE A 70 -10.86 4.09 11.87
C ILE A 70 -10.44 3.88 10.42
N GLN A 71 -11.37 3.36 9.60
CA GLN A 71 -11.18 3.21 8.18
C GLN A 71 -11.22 4.58 7.48
N LEU A 72 -10.27 4.80 6.57
CA LEU A 72 -10.18 6.00 5.73
C LEU A 72 -10.29 5.60 4.24
N GLU A 73 -10.29 6.61 3.39
CA GLU A 73 -10.27 6.45 1.94
C GLU A 73 -8.95 5.81 1.44
N PRO A 74 -8.97 5.07 0.32
CA PRO A 74 -7.75 4.56 -0.30
C PRO A 74 -6.77 5.68 -0.65
N VAL A 75 -5.48 5.41 -0.46
CA VAL A 75 -4.41 6.44 -0.56
C VAL A 75 -3.53 6.33 -1.80
N ILE A 76 -3.45 5.14 -2.40
CA ILE A 76 -2.65 4.89 -3.60
C ILE A 76 -3.49 4.06 -4.56
N GLU A 77 -3.83 4.65 -5.70
CA GLU A 77 -4.64 4.04 -6.75
C GLU A 77 -3.84 3.95 -8.07
N PRO A 78 -4.07 2.96 -8.94
CA PRO A 78 -3.45 2.91 -10.27
C PRO A 78 -3.83 4.12 -11.12
N ASP A 79 -2.87 5.01 -11.41
CA ASP A 79 -3.11 6.23 -12.19
C ASP A 79 -1.92 6.66 -13.07
N ASN A 80 -0.77 5.99 -12.93
CA ASN A 80 0.45 6.31 -13.65
C ASN A 80 0.94 5.10 -14.46
N PRO A 81 1.68 5.31 -15.56
CA PRO A 81 2.21 4.22 -16.38
C PRO A 81 3.03 3.17 -15.61
N SER A 82 3.67 3.57 -14.50
CA SER A 82 4.51 2.70 -13.67
C SER A 82 3.76 1.88 -12.62
N ASP A 83 2.45 2.09 -12.45
CA ASP A 83 1.59 1.38 -11.50
C ASP A 83 0.20 1.04 -12.04
N ILE A 84 -0.02 1.24 -13.34
CA ILE A 84 -1.30 1.07 -14.03
C ILE A 84 -1.87 -0.36 -13.98
N ASP A 85 -1.04 -1.37 -13.69
CA ASP A 85 -1.44 -2.78 -13.51
C ASP A 85 -1.56 -3.16 -12.02
N GLY A 86 -1.49 -2.17 -11.12
CA GLY A 86 -1.70 -2.32 -9.68
C GLY A 86 -0.62 -1.63 -8.83
N CYS A 87 -1.06 -1.15 -7.67
CA CYS A 87 -0.21 -0.62 -6.61
C CYS A 87 0.06 -1.72 -5.57
N TRP A 88 1.20 -2.38 -5.70
CA TRP A 88 1.59 -3.51 -4.87
C TRP A 88 2.25 -3.06 -3.56
N THR A 89 2.67 -4.03 -2.76
CA THR A 89 3.30 -3.91 -1.45
C THR A 89 4.50 -2.97 -1.40
N GLY A 90 4.76 -2.48 -0.19
CA GLY A 90 5.76 -1.46 0.06
C GLY A 90 5.84 -1.07 1.54
N SER A 91 6.74 -0.15 1.83
CA SER A 91 7.08 0.26 3.18
C SER A 91 7.13 1.78 3.34
N ALA A 92 6.76 2.24 4.53
CA ALA A 92 6.89 3.63 4.93
C ALA A 92 8.26 3.86 5.57
N THR A 93 8.80 5.06 5.39
CA THR A 93 10.04 5.54 6.02
C THR A 93 9.82 6.94 6.54
N ILE A 94 10.20 7.19 7.80
CA ILE A 94 10.22 8.54 8.36
C ILE A 94 11.60 9.14 8.11
N LEU A 95 11.66 10.20 7.29
CA LEU A 95 12.91 10.89 6.95
C LEU A 95 13.44 11.71 8.14
N SER A 96 14.69 12.15 8.03
CA SER A 96 15.41 12.93 9.06
C SER A 96 14.83 14.32 9.38
N GLY A 97 13.69 14.70 8.81
CA GLY A 97 12.90 15.89 9.19
C GLY A 97 11.52 15.56 9.76
N GLY A 98 11.26 14.28 10.07
CA GLY A 98 9.94 13.80 10.51
C GLY A 98 8.95 13.56 9.36
N GLN A 99 9.29 13.89 8.12
CA GLN A 99 8.45 13.69 6.95
C GLN A 99 8.32 12.20 6.61
N PRO A 100 7.10 11.60 6.61
CA PRO A 100 6.91 10.26 6.11
C PRO A 100 6.95 10.23 4.58
N VAL A 101 7.49 9.14 4.04
CA VAL A 101 7.46 8.78 2.63
C VAL A 101 7.11 7.31 2.49
N ILE A 102 6.48 6.91 1.39
CA ILE A 102 6.21 5.50 1.08
C ILE A 102 6.88 5.13 -0.23
N LEU A 103 7.65 4.04 -0.18
CA LEU A 103 8.09 3.32 -1.37
C LEU A 103 7.18 2.11 -1.54
N TYR A 104 6.67 1.91 -2.75
CA TYR A 104 5.82 0.78 -3.08
C TYR A 104 6.13 0.27 -4.48
N THR A 105 5.79 -0.98 -4.77
CA THR A 105 5.95 -1.53 -6.11
C THR A 105 4.74 -1.21 -6.97
N GLY A 106 4.93 -0.64 -8.15
CA GLY A 106 3.90 -0.57 -9.17
C GLY A 106 4.11 -1.63 -10.25
N GLY A 107 2.98 -2.17 -10.74
CA GLY A 107 2.96 -2.99 -11.95
C GLY A 107 2.76 -2.13 -13.20
N SER A 108 3.59 -2.31 -14.22
CA SER A 108 3.38 -1.71 -15.54
C SER A 108 2.72 -2.69 -16.52
N ARG A 109 2.10 -2.18 -17.60
CA ARG A 109 1.50 -3.01 -18.67
C ARG A 109 2.46 -4.02 -19.28
N ASP A 110 3.76 -3.71 -19.29
CA ASP A 110 4.77 -4.60 -19.82
C ASP A 110 5.22 -5.66 -18.79
N LYS A 111 4.46 -5.85 -17.71
CA LYS A 111 4.75 -6.77 -16.60
C LYS A 111 6.08 -6.45 -15.90
N CYS A 112 6.47 -5.17 -15.88
CA CYS A 112 7.57 -4.73 -15.02
C CYS A 112 7.03 -4.43 -13.62
N GLN A 113 7.77 -4.85 -12.61
CA GLN A 113 7.62 -4.40 -11.23
C GLN A 113 8.67 -3.33 -10.98
N VAL A 114 8.23 -2.14 -10.56
CA VAL A 114 9.11 -0.98 -10.38
C VAL A 114 8.78 -0.25 -9.07
N PRO A 115 9.78 0.09 -8.24
CA PRO A 115 9.56 0.93 -7.07
C PRO A 115 9.15 2.36 -7.46
N ASN A 116 8.05 2.82 -6.88
CA ASN A 116 7.49 4.16 -6.96
C ASN A 116 7.53 4.82 -5.58
N LEU A 117 7.62 6.15 -5.55
CA LEU A 117 7.64 6.98 -4.36
C LEU A 117 6.38 7.85 -4.29
N VAL A 118 5.75 7.91 -3.12
CA VAL A 118 4.67 8.86 -2.79
C VAL A 118 5.01 9.66 -1.54
N LEU A 119 4.48 10.88 -1.50
CA LEU A 119 4.62 11.82 -0.39
C LEU A 119 3.23 12.23 0.08
N PRO A 120 2.99 12.46 1.38
CA PRO A 120 1.75 13.05 1.83
C PRO A 120 1.55 14.43 1.18
N LYS A 121 0.35 14.66 0.65
CA LYS A 121 -0.04 15.94 0.05
C LYS A 121 -0.13 17.04 1.11
N ASN A 122 -0.57 16.69 2.31
CA ASN A 122 -0.66 17.60 3.45
C ASN A 122 -0.03 16.97 4.70
N PRO A 123 1.26 17.23 4.99
CA PRO A 123 1.93 16.70 6.19
C PRO A 123 1.34 17.22 7.52
N SER A 124 0.52 18.27 7.48
CA SER A 124 -0.17 18.81 8.65
C SER A 124 -1.44 18.02 8.99
N ASP A 125 -2.00 17.26 8.05
CA ASP A 125 -3.09 16.33 8.32
C ASP A 125 -2.55 15.17 9.17
N PRO A 126 -3.00 15.01 10.43
CA PRO A 126 -2.55 13.92 11.28
C PRO A 126 -3.01 12.55 10.76
N TYR A 127 -4.05 12.49 9.92
CA TYR A 127 -4.52 11.25 9.33
C TYR A 127 -3.86 10.92 8.01
N LEU A 128 -3.13 11.85 7.37
CA LEU A 128 -2.44 11.64 6.10
C LEU A 128 -3.34 10.99 5.03
N ARG A 129 -4.52 11.58 4.82
CA ARG A 129 -5.55 11.02 3.92
C ARG A 129 -5.20 11.11 2.44
N GLU A 130 -4.38 12.08 2.07
CA GLU A 130 -4.03 12.33 0.67
C GLU A 130 -2.53 12.17 0.45
N TRP A 131 -2.18 11.43 -0.59
CA TRP A 131 -0.81 11.18 -1.02
C TRP A 131 -0.65 11.56 -2.49
N THR A 132 0.54 12.06 -2.83
CA THR A 132 0.91 12.49 -4.17
C THR A 132 2.09 11.66 -4.66
N LYS A 133 1.91 11.02 -5.81
CA LYS A 133 3.00 10.34 -6.53
C LYS A 133 4.01 11.35 -7.05
N THR A 134 5.29 11.07 -6.88
CA THR A 134 6.33 11.96 -7.39
C THR A 134 6.40 11.92 -8.92
N GLY A 135 6.71 13.05 -9.56
CA GLY A 135 6.83 13.12 -11.03
C GLY A 135 8.01 12.32 -11.62
N ASN A 136 8.92 11.83 -10.78
CA ASN A 136 10.08 11.04 -11.18
C ASN A 136 9.83 9.53 -11.05
N ASN A 137 8.59 9.09 -10.87
CA ASN A 137 8.25 7.68 -10.81
C ASN A 137 8.40 6.99 -12.19
N PRO A 138 8.93 5.76 -12.24
CA PRO A 138 9.46 4.98 -11.12
C PRO A 138 10.85 5.47 -10.67
N VAL A 139 11.11 5.44 -9.36
CA VAL A 139 12.37 5.93 -8.78
C VAL A 139 13.52 4.93 -8.89
N ILE A 140 13.22 3.65 -9.14
CA ILE A 140 14.21 2.59 -9.35
C ILE A 140 13.76 1.74 -10.55
N GLN A 141 14.70 1.50 -11.47
CA GLN A 141 14.46 0.65 -12.63
C GLN A 141 15.26 -0.66 -12.53
N PRO A 142 14.66 -1.81 -12.87
CA PRO A 142 15.34 -3.12 -12.87
C PRO A 142 16.23 -3.27 -14.12
N VAL A 143 17.29 -2.46 -14.23
CA VAL A 143 18.19 -2.42 -15.40
C VAL A 143 19.45 -3.29 -15.23
N VAL A 144 19.59 -3.99 -14.11
CA VAL A 144 20.74 -4.85 -13.83
C VAL A 144 20.71 -6.06 -14.77
N PRO A 145 21.78 -6.37 -15.52
CA PRO A 145 21.84 -7.56 -16.36
C PRO A 145 21.55 -8.84 -15.57
N GLY A 146 20.61 -9.65 -16.07
CA GLY A 146 20.21 -10.91 -15.43
C GLY A 146 19.10 -10.78 -14.37
N LEU A 147 18.67 -9.57 -14.03
CA LEU A 147 17.56 -9.33 -13.10
C LEU A 147 16.20 -9.61 -13.78
N ASN A 148 15.33 -10.38 -13.14
CA ASN A 148 13.98 -10.57 -13.64
C ASN A 148 13.09 -9.36 -13.29
N ARG A 149 12.77 -8.55 -14.29
CA ARG A 149 11.91 -7.35 -14.13
C ARG A 149 10.49 -7.64 -13.65
N SER A 150 10.01 -8.87 -13.78
CA SER A 150 8.70 -9.32 -13.27
C SER A 150 8.78 -9.92 -11.87
N GLN A 151 9.96 -9.90 -11.25
CA GLN A 151 10.22 -10.39 -9.90
C GLN A 151 11.15 -9.42 -9.18
N PHE A 152 10.81 -8.13 -9.15
CA PHE A 152 11.57 -7.06 -8.51
C PHE A 152 10.64 -6.13 -7.71
N ARG A 153 10.42 -6.43 -6.43
CA ARG A 153 9.31 -5.85 -5.65
C ARG A 153 9.59 -5.78 -4.15
N ASP A 154 8.63 -5.19 -3.43
CA ASP A 154 8.57 -5.16 -1.97
C ASP A 154 9.72 -4.35 -1.35
N PRO A 155 9.83 -3.04 -1.66
CA PRO A 155 10.85 -2.19 -1.06
C PRO A 155 10.65 -2.10 0.46
N THR A 156 11.74 -2.25 1.21
CA THR A 156 11.75 -2.13 2.68
C THR A 156 11.69 -0.69 3.14
N THR A 157 11.40 -0.48 4.44
CA THR A 157 11.72 0.77 5.12
C THR A 157 13.21 1.08 4.94
N GLY A 158 13.52 2.35 4.66
CA GLY A 158 14.88 2.80 4.47
C GLY A 158 15.61 3.02 5.78
N TRP A 159 16.93 2.90 5.75
CA TRP A 159 17.82 3.22 6.88
C TRP A 159 19.02 4.02 6.41
N ILE A 160 19.61 4.79 7.33
CA ILE A 160 20.85 5.53 7.09
C ILE A 160 22.01 4.68 7.59
N GLY A 161 23.00 4.45 6.74
CA GLY A 161 24.23 3.75 7.12
C GLY A 161 25.32 4.70 7.62
N PRO A 162 26.49 4.17 7.99
CA PRO A 162 27.52 4.93 8.71
C PRO A 162 28.16 6.08 7.90
N ASP A 163 28.04 6.07 6.58
CA ASP A 163 28.50 7.15 5.69
C ASP A 163 27.44 8.25 5.45
N GLY A 164 26.28 8.17 6.13
CA GLY A 164 25.20 9.14 6.01
C GLY A 164 24.27 8.94 4.81
N LEU A 165 24.46 7.89 3.99
CA LEU A 165 23.60 7.62 2.83
C LEU A 165 22.36 6.79 3.21
N TRP A 166 21.24 6.99 2.50
CA TRP A 166 20.07 6.13 2.61
C TRP A 166 20.28 4.79 1.90
N ARG A 167 19.76 3.72 2.50
CA ARG A 167 19.64 2.39 1.91
C ARG A 167 18.22 1.90 2.01
N ILE A 168 17.86 1.04 1.08
CA ILE A 168 16.67 0.19 1.11
C ILE A 168 17.10 -1.19 0.62
N ALA A 169 16.29 -2.22 0.90
CA ALA A 169 16.35 -3.49 0.19
C ALA A 169 15.09 -3.66 -0.67
N VAL A 170 15.21 -4.40 -1.77
CA VAL A 170 14.11 -4.78 -2.65
C VAL A 170 14.26 -6.27 -2.96
N GLY A 171 13.19 -7.03 -2.85
CA GLY A 171 13.19 -8.46 -3.17
C GLY A 171 13.38 -8.69 -4.67
N ALA A 172 14.24 -9.64 -5.03
CA ALA A 172 14.53 -9.99 -6.42
C ALA A 172 14.85 -11.48 -6.60
N CYS A 173 14.66 -12.00 -7.82
CA CYS A 173 15.21 -13.28 -8.26
C CYS A 173 15.58 -13.31 -9.75
#